data_AF-A0A0C3K697-F1
#
_entry.id   AF-A0A0C3K697-F1
#
_cell.length_a   1.000
_cell.length_b   1.000
_cell.length_c   1.000
_cell.angle_alpha   90.00
_cell.angle_beta   90.00
_cell.angle_gamma   90.00
#
_symmetry.space_group_name_H-M   'P 1'
#
loop_
_entity.id
_entity.type
_entity.pdbx_description
1 polymer ?
#
loop_
_entity_poly.entity_id
_entity_poly.type
_entity_poly.pdbx_seq_one_letter_code
_entity_poly.pdbx_strand_id
1 'polypeptide(L)'
;MAPTSTSNLLTRSSSKSGLKITSVSVKKGHPTILKYSWTYKENSPDYITVAVIGVSGKDLVVLAGNWFVKGEGKSGELTASLDISVLKSFPGEFILVFVSDDDHDKLYAKSKSFQVKKSDF
;
A
#
# COMPACT_ATOMS: atom_id res chain seq x y z
N MET A 1 6.62 5.53 24.63
CA MET A 1 6.58 5.93 23.21
C MET A 1 5.14 6.27 22.86
N ALA A 2 4.87 7.49 22.38
CA ALA A 2 3.51 7.89 21.99
C ALA A 2 3.12 7.16 20.70
N PRO A 3 1.84 6.75 20.52
CA PRO A 3 1.40 6.14 19.28
C PRO A 3 1.50 7.19 18.16
N THR A 4 2.38 6.94 17.19
CA THR A 4 2.54 7.82 16.03
C THR A 4 1.23 7.84 15.26
N SER A 5 0.55 8.97 15.25
CA SER A 5 -0.81 9.12 14.71
C SER A 5 -0.77 9.04 13.18
N THR A 6 -1.10 7.87 12.63
CA THR A 6 -1.21 7.57 11.18
C THR A 6 -2.12 8.50 10.38
N SER A 7 -3.02 9.27 11.03
CA SER A 7 -3.74 10.39 10.39
C SER A 7 -2.79 11.39 9.72
N ASN A 8 -1.57 11.55 10.23
CA ASN A 8 -0.56 12.45 9.67
C ASN A 8 0.11 11.86 8.40
N LEU A 9 0.02 10.54 8.20
CA LEU A 9 0.59 9.88 7.03
C LEU A 9 -0.26 10.17 5.78
N LEU A 10 -1.59 10.12 5.91
CA LEU A 10 -2.52 10.34 4.79
C LEU A 10 -2.60 11.81 4.35
N THR A 11 -2.26 12.75 5.23
CA THR A 11 -2.22 14.20 4.93
C THR A 11 -0.89 14.65 4.31
N ARG A 12 0.18 13.85 4.42
CA ARG A 12 1.46 14.14 3.77
C ARG A 12 1.37 13.91 2.25
N SER A 13 1.80 14.91 1.50
CA SER A 13 1.84 14.85 0.03
C SER A 13 2.94 13.90 -0.44
N SER A 14 2.58 12.87 -1.20
CA SER A 14 3.48 11.82 -1.69
C SER A 14 4.36 12.25 -2.88
N SER A 15 4.59 13.54 -3.08
CA SER A 15 4.82 14.09 -4.43
C SER A 15 6.26 14.07 -4.96
N LYS A 16 7.24 13.46 -4.27
CA LYS A 16 8.66 13.45 -4.73
C LYS A 16 9.30 12.07 -4.91
N SER A 17 8.59 10.99 -4.62
CA SER A 17 9.14 9.61 -4.68
C SER A 17 9.24 9.04 -6.09
N GLY A 18 8.63 9.66 -7.10
CA GLY A 18 8.51 9.08 -8.44
C GLY A 18 7.60 7.83 -8.53
N LEU A 19 7.04 7.35 -7.41
CA LEU A 19 6.08 6.25 -7.35
C LEU A 19 4.64 6.78 -7.37
N LYS A 20 3.77 6.10 -8.10
CA LYS A 20 2.33 6.40 -8.08
C LYS A 20 1.54 5.12 -8.24
N ILE A 21 0.68 4.81 -7.27
CA ILE A 21 -0.28 3.71 -7.39
C ILE A 21 -1.36 4.12 -8.40
N THR A 22 -1.53 3.34 -9.45
CA THR A 22 -2.46 3.61 -10.56
C THR A 22 -3.78 2.87 -10.41
N SER A 23 -3.75 1.68 -9.84
CA SER A 23 -4.95 0.85 -9.67
C SER A 23 -4.83 -0.04 -8.43
N VAL A 24 -5.97 -0.28 -7.79
CA VAL A 24 -6.12 -1.23 -6.68
C VAL A 24 -7.48 -1.91 -6.81
N SER A 25 -7.51 -3.24 -6.67
CA SER A 25 -8.73 -4.02 -6.72
C SER A 25 -8.63 -5.26 -5.83
N VAL A 26 -9.72 -5.58 -5.13
CA VAL A 26 -9.85 -6.79 -4.33
C VAL A 26 -10.44 -7.89 -5.19
N LYS A 27 -9.73 -9.02 -5.28
CA LYS A 27 -10.21 -10.25 -5.92
C LYS A 27 -10.62 -11.24 -4.83
N LYS A 28 -11.92 -11.53 -4.76
CA LYS A 28 -12.47 -12.58 -3.89
C LYS A 28 -11.91 -13.94 -4.28
N GLY A 29 -11.60 -14.76 -3.28
CA GLY A 29 -10.97 -16.06 -3.47
C GLY A 29 -10.51 -16.64 -2.15
N HIS A 30 -9.89 -17.82 -2.19
CA HIS A 30 -9.24 -18.44 -1.02
C HIS A 30 -7.80 -18.77 -1.44
N PRO A 31 -6.82 -17.88 -1.19
CA PRO A 31 -6.93 -16.64 -0.43
C PRO A 31 -7.58 -15.49 -1.20
N THR A 32 -8.04 -14.47 -0.46
CA THR A 32 -8.48 -13.18 -1.00
C THR A 32 -7.25 -12.35 -1.36
N ILE A 33 -7.22 -11.80 -2.57
CA ILE A 33 -6.03 -11.16 -3.13
C ILE A 33 -6.29 -9.68 -3.40
N LEU A 34 -5.34 -8.83 -3.01
CA LEU A 34 -5.26 -7.44 -3.45
C LEU A 34 -4.38 -7.35 -4.69
N LYS A 35 -4.99 -7.03 -5.84
CA LYS A 35 -4.26 -6.71 -7.07
C LYS A 35 -4.03 -5.21 -7.13
N TYR A 36 -2.80 -4.80 -7.41
CA TYR A 36 -2.46 -3.38 -7.53
C TYR A 36 -1.43 -3.14 -8.62
N SER A 37 -1.50 -1.96 -9.22
CA SER A 37 -0.56 -1.47 -10.22
C SER A 37 0.03 -0.14 -9.79
N TRP A 38 1.27 0.12 -10.19
CA TRP A 38 1.95 1.37 -9.92
C TRP A 38 2.88 1.75 -11.06
N THR A 39 3.13 3.05 -11.19
CA THR A 39 4.23 3.56 -12.02
C THR A 39 5.42 3.96 -11.16
N TYR A 40 6.61 3.82 -11.74
CA TYR A 40 7.87 4.22 -11.14
C TYR A 40 8.70 5.07 -12.11
N LYS A 41 9.61 5.88 -11.56
CA LYS A 41 10.60 6.67 -12.29
C LYS A 41 12.01 6.31 -11.83
N GLU A 42 13.02 6.82 -12.55
CA GLU A 42 14.43 6.51 -12.29
C GLU A 42 14.84 6.85 -10.85
N ASN A 43 14.33 7.97 -10.33
CA ASN A 43 14.59 8.46 -8.98
C ASN A 43 13.71 7.82 -7.89
N SER A 44 12.91 6.80 -8.21
CA SER A 44 12.13 6.08 -7.21
C SER A 44 13.02 5.31 -6.23
N PRO A 45 12.55 5.02 -5.00
CA PRO A 45 13.23 4.05 -4.15
C PRO A 45 13.22 2.67 -4.82
N ASP A 46 14.24 1.86 -4.56
CA ASP A 46 14.31 0.48 -5.08
C ASP A 46 13.41 -0.47 -4.28
N TYR A 47 13.32 -0.24 -2.97
CA TYR A 47 12.57 -1.05 -2.02
C TYR A 47 11.62 -0.22 -1.18
N ILE A 48 10.48 -0.82 -0.79
CA ILE A 48 9.45 -0.21 0.06
C ILE A 48 8.86 -1.24 1.02
N THR A 49 8.09 -0.74 1.98
CA THR A 49 7.02 -1.52 2.63
C THR A 49 5.68 -1.24 1.97
N VAL A 50 4.97 -2.30 1.61
CA VAL A 50 3.58 -2.27 1.16
C VAL A 50 2.68 -2.48 2.36
N ALA A 51 1.81 -1.50 2.65
CA ALA A 51 0.91 -1.55 3.79
C ALA A 51 -0.48 -1.00 3.43
N VAL A 52 -1.47 -1.23 4.29
CA VAL A 52 -2.78 -0.61 4.20
C VAL A 52 -3.08 0.19 5.46
N ILE A 53 -3.82 1.28 5.30
CA ILE A 53 -4.31 2.11 6.41
C ILE A 53 -5.84 2.09 6.35
N GLY A 54 -6.48 1.72 7.46
CA GLY A 54 -7.94 1.83 7.58
C GLY A 54 -8.39 3.29 7.54
N VAL A 55 -9.45 3.61 6.80
CA VAL A 55 -9.97 4.99 6.74
C VAL A 55 -10.64 5.40 8.05
N SER A 56 -11.33 4.47 8.70
CA SER A 56 -12.02 4.67 9.99
C SER A 56 -11.14 4.41 11.22
N GLY A 57 -9.95 3.82 11.03
CA GLY A 57 -9.02 3.45 12.09
C GLY A 57 -7.67 4.11 11.91
N LYS A 58 -6.77 3.92 12.87
CA LYS A 58 -5.38 4.42 12.79
C LYS A 58 -4.36 3.33 12.55
N ASP A 59 -4.78 2.10 12.27
CA ASP A 59 -3.84 0.99 12.20
C ASP A 59 -3.27 0.87 10.80
N LEU A 60 -1.93 0.99 10.72
CA LEU A 60 -1.14 0.62 9.56
C LEU A 60 -0.88 -0.88 9.64
N VAL A 61 -1.37 -1.61 8.64
CA VAL A 61 -1.16 -3.06 8.53
C VAL A 61 -0.17 -3.32 7.41
N VAL A 62 1.00 -3.83 7.77
CA VAL A 62 2.03 -4.22 6.80
C VAL A 62 1.60 -5.49 6.08
N LEU A 63 1.57 -5.45 4.75
CA LEU A 63 1.27 -6.60 3.89
C LEU A 63 2.54 -7.26 3.35
N ALA A 64 3.57 -6.47 3.04
CA ALA A 64 4.88 -6.95 2.62
C ALA A 64 5.95 -5.91 2.97
N GLY A 65 7.09 -6.35 3.52
CA GLY A 65 8.28 -5.53 3.74
C GLY A 65 9.36 -5.79 2.69
N ASN A 66 10.33 -4.89 2.56
CA ASN A 66 11.46 -4.97 1.63
C ASN A 66 11.07 -5.39 0.20
N TRP A 67 9.98 -4.81 -0.31
CA TRP A 67 9.40 -5.15 -1.60
C TRP A 67 10.10 -4.37 -2.72
N PHE A 68 10.66 -5.09 -3.70
CA PHE A 68 11.27 -4.46 -4.87
C PHE A 68 10.20 -3.84 -5.77
N VAL A 69 10.30 -2.52 -5.99
CA VAL A 69 9.27 -1.72 -6.69
C VAL A 69 9.67 -1.21 -8.06
N LYS A 70 10.95 -1.36 -8.40
CA LYS A 70 11.41 -1.10 -9.76
C LYS A 70 11.30 -2.37 -10.58
N GLY A 71 11.19 -2.19 -11.89
CA GLY A 71 11.30 -3.29 -12.83
C GLY A 71 12.68 -3.26 -13.46
N GLU A 72 12.87 -4.05 -14.50
CA GLU A 72 14.02 -3.92 -15.38
C GLU A 72 13.82 -2.68 -16.28
N GLY A 73 14.29 -1.51 -15.85
CA GLY A 73 14.18 -0.28 -16.65
C GLY A 73 14.27 1.03 -15.87
N LYS A 74 14.25 2.15 -16.60
CA LYS A 74 14.33 3.52 -16.03
C LYS A 74 12.99 4.04 -15.51
N SER A 75 11.87 3.58 -16.08
CA SER A 75 10.52 3.92 -15.66
C SER A 75 9.55 2.95 -16.31
N GLY A 76 8.40 2.73 -15.69
CA GLY A 76 7.38 1.86 -16.26
C GLY A 76 6.16 1.72 -15.37
N GLU A 77 5.25 0.85 -15.79
CA GLU A 77 4.11 0.40 -15.00
C GLU A 77 4.32 -1.07 -14.64
N LEU A 78 4.05 -1.41 -13.38
CA LEU A 78 4.15 -2.75 -12.85
C LEU A 78 2.85 -3.13 -12.16
N THR A 79 2.62 -4.42 -12.01
CA THR A 79 1.46 -4.99 -11.33
C THR A 79 1.91 -6.11 -10.40
N ALA A 80 1.28 -6.19 -9.23
CA ALA A 80 1.51 -7.26 -8.29
C ALA A 80 0.19 -7.68 -7.61
N SER A 81 0.29 -8.73 -6.80
CA SER A 81 -0.82 -9.33 -6.08
C SER A 81 -0.33 -9.74 -4.70
N LEU A 82 -1.08 -9.40 -3.65
CA LEU A 82 -0.77 -9.79 -2.28
C LEU A 82 -1.97 -10.46 -1.62
N ASP A 83 -1.71 -11.46 -0.80
CA ASP A 83 -2.70 -12.05 0.09
C ASP A 83 -3.08 -11.02 1.18
N ILE A 84 -4.37 -10.77 1.35
CA ILE A 84 -4.89 -9.86 2.38
C ILE A 84 -5.72 -10.58 3.44
N SER A 85 -5.56 -11.90 3.60
CA SER A 85 -6.26 -12.72 4.60
C SER A 85 -6.08 -12.21 6.03
N VAL A 86 -5.01 -11.47 6.32
CA VAL A 86 -4.80 -10.78 7.60
C VAL A 86 -5.90 -9.75 7.92
N LEU A 87 -6.58 -9.22 6.91
CA LEU A 87 -7.69 -8.26 7.05
C LEU A 87 -9.05 -8.95 7.28
N LYS A 88 -9.12 -10.29 7.31
CA LYS A 88 -10.38 -11.03 7.49
C LYS A 88 -11.11 -10.64 8.78
N SER A 89 -10.37 -10.39 9.84
CA SER A 89 -10.92 -9.96 11.14
C SER A 89 -11.25 -8.47 11.21
N PHE A 90 -10.81 -7.69 10.22
CA PHE A 90 -10.92 -6.23 10.18
C PHE A 90 -11.46 -5.75 8.82
N PRO A 91 -12.68 -6.13 8.42
CA PRO A 91 -13.27 -5.61 7.19
C PRO A 91 -13.51 -4.10 7.33
N GLY A 92 -13.36 -3.36 6.23
CA GLY A 92 -13.44 -1.90 6.26
C GLY A 92 -13.01 -1.26 4.95
N GLU A 93 -12.98 0.07 4.96
CA GLU A 93 -12.43 0.86 3.87
C GLU A 93 -10.94 1.11 4.16
N PHE A 94 -10.09 0.86 3.17
CA PHE A 94 -8.64 0.92 3.29
C PHE A 94 -8.01 1.76 2.18
N ILE A 95 -6.82 2.29 2.44
CA ILE A 95 -5.94 2.92 1.45
C ILE A 95 -4.65 2.11 1.40
N LEU A 96 -4.22 1.72 0.19
CA LEU A 96 -2.93 1.07 -0.04
C LEU A 96 -1.87 2.16 -0.04
N VAL A 97 -0.81 1.93 0.74
CA VAL A 97 0.31 2.85 0.86
C VAL A 97 1.63 2.15 0.62
N PHE A 98 2.53 2.88 -0.02
CA PHE A 98 3.94 2.53 -0.12
C PHE A 98 4.71 3.45 0.82
N VAL A 99 5.45 2.90 1.76
CA VAL A 99 6.24 3.64 2.75
C VAL A 99 7.70 3.16 2.74
N SER A 100 8.60 3.88 3.39
CA SER A 100 9.99 3.46 3.53
C SER A 100 10.10 2.27 4.46
N ASP A 101 10.92 1.28 4.11
CA ASP A 101 11.17 0.09 4.94
C ASP A 101 11.82 0.47 6.28
N ASP A 102 12.77 1.42 6.25
CA ASP A 102 13.45 1.93 7.46
C ASP A 102 12.62 2.90 8.30
N ASP A 103 11.63 3.57 7.67
CA ASP A 103 10.84 4.63 8.29
C ASP A 103 9.41 4.61 7.74
N HIS A 104 8.53 3.89 8.43
CA HIS A 104 7.12 3.78 8.05
C HIS A 104 6.36 5.12 8.11
N ASP A 105 6.95 6.20 8.65
CA ASP A 105 6.37 7.55 8.60
C ASP A 105 6.63 8.28 7.26
N LYS A 106 7.50 7.72 6.42
CA LYS A 106 7.86 8.26 5.10
C LYS A 106 7.01 7.64 4.00
N LEU A 107 5.93 8.32 3.62
CA LEU A 107 5.04 7.92 2.53
C LEU A 107 5.62 8.20 1.14
N TYR A 108 5.71 7.17 0.31
CA TYR A 108 6.10 7.27 -1.09
C TYR A 108 4.91 7.35 -2.05
N ALA A 109 3.85 6.58 -1.82
CA ALA A 109 2.66 6.61 -2.65
C ALA A 109 1.43 6.18 -1.86
N LYS A 110 0.25 6.63 -2.31
CA LYS A 110 -1.05 6.17 -1.78
C LYS A 110 -2.04 5.97 -2.92
N SER A 111 -2.94 5.00 -2.76
CA SER A 111 -4.03 4.74 -3.68
C SER A 111 -5.26 5.59 -3.36
N LYS A 112 -6.30 5.47 -4.20
CA LYS A 112 -7.67 5.74 -3.75
C LYS A 112 -8.09 4.69 -2.72
N SER A 113 -9.10 5.01 -1.91
CA SER A 113 -9.66 4.02 -1.00
C SER A 113 -10.33 2.86 -1.74
N PHE A 114 -10.34 1.70 -1.10
CA PHE A 114 -11.01 0.50 -1.57
C PHE A 114 -11.68 -0.22 -0.40
N GLN A 115 -12.75 -0.94 -0.70
CA GLN A 115 -13.51 -1.68 0.31
C GLN A 115 -13.01 -3.12 0.40
N VAL A 116 -12.79 -3.58 1.63
CA VAL A 116 -12.65 -4.99 2.01
C VAL A 116 -13.87 -5.39 2.83
N LYS A 117 -14.58 -6.42 2.42
CA LYS A 117 -15.78 -6.94 3.09
C LYS A 117 -15.48 -8.30 3.70
N LYS A 118 -16.19 -8.64 4.78
CA LYS A 118 -16.09 -9.96 5.39
C LYS A 118 -16.42 -11.08 4.41
N SER A 119 -17.32 -10.84 3.45
CA SER A 119 -17.71 -11.78 2.39
C SER A 119 -16.71 -11.88 1.23
N ASP A 120 -15.55 -11.23 1.32
CA ASP A 120 -14.46 -11.41 0.36
C ASP A 120 -13.55 -12.59 0.70
N PHE A 121 -13.65 -13.12 1.95
CA PHE A 121 -12.82 -14.17 2.56
C PHE A 121 -13.58 -15.46 2.89
#